data_AF-A0A364JW53-F1
#
_entry.id   AF-A0A364JW53-F1
#
_cell.length_a   1.000
_cell.length_b   1.000
_cell.length_c   1.000
_cell.angle_alpha   90.00
_cell.angle_beta   90.00
_cell.angle_gamma   90.00
#
_symmetry.space_group_name_H-M   'P 1'
#
loop_
_entity.id
_entity.type
_entity.pdbx_description
1 polymer ?
#
loop_
_entity_poly.entity_id
_entity_poly.type
_entity_poly.pdbx_seq_one_letter_code
_entity_poly.pdbx_strand_id
1 'polypeptide(L)'
;MRVSDARLPRWIALGFIRLFQGTPLLMQLFLVFFGLNILGFGINPWVAAALALTLHASAFLGEIWRGCIEAVPPGQREAATALGLRYFHRMRYIILPQASRIAIAPTVGFLVQLIKGTSLAAIIGFTELTRQGQIINNATFSPFLVFGTVAALYFILCWPLSILARRMETRFSRSTAR
;
A
#
# COMPACT_ATOMS: atom_id res chain seq x y z
N MET A 1 5.84 7.97 -13.64
CA MET A 1 4.75 8.34 -14.57
C MET A 1 4.01 9.63 -14.21
N ARG A 2 3.85 10.02 -12.93
CA ARG A 2 3.37 11.38 -12.58
C ARG A 2 4.47 12.45 -12.53
N VAL A 3 5.73 12.05 -12.30
CA VAL A 3 6.93 12.94 -12.32
C VAL A 3 7.55 13.06 -13.73
N SER A 4 7.00 12.38 -14.73
CA SER A 4 7.45 12.47 -16.12
C SER A 4 6.64 13.52 -16.88
N ASP A 5 7.29 14.26 -17.77
CA ASP A 5 6.68 15.35 -18.56
C ASP A 5 5.68 14.86 -19.64
N ALA A 6 5.58 13.55 -19.87
CA ALA A 6 4.67 12.96 -20.86
C ALA A 6 3.20 12.99 -20.40
N ARG A 7 2.32 13.60 -21.21
CA ARG A 7 0.90 13.85 -20.89
C ARG A 7 0.05 12.58 -20.76
N LEU A 8 0.19 11.63 -21.68
CA LEU A 8 -0.68 10.44 -21.72
C LEU A 8 -0.44 9.45 -20.56
N PRO A 9 0.80 9.04 -20.24
CA PRO A 9 1.07 8.15 -19.10
C PRO A 9 0.65 8.77 -17.76
N ARG A 10 0.73 10.11 -17.66
CA ARG A 10 0.30 10.85 -16.48
C ARG A 10 -1.21 10.73 -16.26
N TRP A 11 -2.03 10.89 -17.32
CA TRP A 11 -3.49 10.77 -17.22
C TRP A 11 -3.96 9.35 -16.89
N ILE A 12 -3.35 8.33 -17.49
CA ILE A 12 -3.68 6.92 -17.17
C ILE A 12 -3.36 6.63 -15.70
N ALA A 13 -2.17 7.01 -15.22
CA ALA A 13 -1.80 6.85 -13.82
C ALA A 13 -2.71 7.66 -12.88
N LEU A 14 -3.12 8.87 -13.27
CA LEU A 14 -4.07 9.69 -12.52
C LEU A 14 -5.43 8.97 -12.37
N GLY A 15 -5.97 8.44 -13.46
CA GLY A 15 -7.22 7.70 -13.48
C GLY A 15 -7.17 6.46 -12.59
N PHE A 16 -6.14 5.63 -12.77
CA PHE A 16 -5.90 4.44 -11.94
C PHE A 16 -5.86 4.79 -10.44
N ILE A 17 -5.02 5.74 -10.05
CA ILE A 17 -4.88 6.13 -8.64
C ILE A 17 -6.21 6.64 -8.08
N ARG A 18 -6.91 7.51 -8.81
CA ARG A 18 -8.20 8.06 -8.36
C ARG A 18 -9.27 6.99 -8.21
N LEU A 19 -9.32 6.03 -9.12
CA LEU A 19 -10.25 4.91 -9.06
C LEU A 19 -10.01 4.07 -7.80
N PHE A 20 -8.77 3.63 -7.57
CA PHE A 20 -8.45 2.71 -6.48
C PHE A 20 -8.38 3.38 -5.10
N GLN A 21 -8.06 4.67 -5.02
CA GLN A 21 -8.14 5.43 -3.76
C GLN A 21 -9.55 5.93 -3.46
N GLY A 22 -10.37 6.15 -4.49
CA GLY A 22 -11.75 6.61 -4.36
C GLY A 22 -12.77 5.49 -4.11
N THR A 23 -12.36 4.21 -4.21
CA THR A 23 -13.23 3.05 -4.00
C THR A 23 -12.77 2.22 -2.80
N PRO A 24 -13.69 1.72 -1.96
CA PRO A 24 -13.32 0.86 -0.82
C PRO A 24 -12.68 -0.45 -1.28
N LEU A 25 -11.67 -0.94 -0.53
CA LEU A 25 -11.00 -2.22 -0.80
C LEU A 25 -11.99 -3.40 -0.84
N LEU A 26 -13.03 -3.39 0.00
CA LEU A 26 -14.08 -4.41 -0.02
C LEU A 26 -14.79 -4.47 -1.37
N MET A 27 -15.13 -3.30 -1.93
CA MET A 27 -15.77 -3.24 -3.25
C MET A 27 -14.83 -3.70 -4.36
N GLN A 28 -13.53 -3.40 -4.25
CA GLN A 28 -12.52 -3.88 -5.19
C GLN A 28 -12.40 -5.41 -5.16
N LEU A 29 -12.39 -6.03 -3.98
CA LEU A 29 -12.41 -7.49 -3.83
C LEU A 29 -13.63 -8.11 -4.50
N PHE A 30 -14.81 -7.53 -4.31
CA PHE A 30 -16.05 -7.99 -4.97
C PHE A 30 -16.02 -7.83 -6.48
N LEU A 31 -15.63 -6.66 -6.98
CA LEU A 31 -15.56 -6.41 -8.43
C LEU A 31 -14.58 -7.35 -9.11
N VAL A 32 -13.43 -7.61 -8.49
CA VAL A 32 -12.44 -8.55 -9.04
C VAL A 32 -12.98 -9.98 -9.00
N PHE A 33 -13.45 -10.46 -7.84
CA PHE A 33 -13.89 -11.85 -7.70
C PHE A 33 -15.13 -12.14 -8.54
N PHE A 34 -16.22 -11.41 -8.33
CA PHE A 34 -17.48 -11.67 -9.02
C PHE A 34 -17.43 -11.20 -10.48
N GLY A 35 -16.82 -10.04 -10.77
CA GLY A 35 -16.74 -9.51 -12.13
C GLY A 35 -15.97 -10.43 -13.07
N LEU A 36 -14.80 -10.94 -12.65
CA LEU A 36 -14.02 -11.85 -13.50
C LEU A 36 -14.69 -13.23 -13.64
N ASN A 37 -15.40 -13.71 -12.62
CA ASN A 37 -16.19 -14.94 -12.74
C ASN A 37 -17.36 -14.78 -13.72
N ILE A 38 -18.08 -13.66 -13.69
CA ILE A 38 -19.16 -13.35 -14.65
C ILE A 38 -18.63 -13.26 -16.08
N LEU A 39 -17.42 -12.75 -16.26
CA LEU A 39 -16.75 -12.69 -17.56
C LEU A 39 -16.21 -14.06 -18.05
N GLY A 40 -16.41 -15.13 -17.27
CA GLY A 40 -16.04 -16.50 -17.65
C GLY A 40 -14.61 -16.92 -17.30
N PHE A 41 -13.86 -16.11 -16.55
CA PHE A 41 -12.48 -16.47 -16.17
C PHE A 41 -12.41 -17.53 -15.06
N GLY A 42 -13.48 -17.75 -14.29
CA GLY A 42 -13.54 -18.84 -13.30
C GLY A 42 -12.47 -18.74 -12.19
N ILE A 43 -12.16 -17.55 -11.69
CA ILE A 43 -11.03 -17.35 -10.76
C ILE A 43 -11.37 -17.77 -9.33
N ASN A 44 -10.38 -18.33 -8.63
CA ASN A 44 -10.51 -18.67 -7.21
C ASN A 44 -10.31 -17.43 -6.28
N PRO A 45 -10.74 -17.50 -5.01
CA PRO A 45 -10.61 -16.40 -4.06
C PRO A 45 -9.17 -15.94 -3.79
N TRP A 46 -8.19 -16.84 -3.89
CA TRP A 46 -6.78 -16.51 -3.69
C TRP A 46 -6.29 -15.54 -4.77
N VAL A 47 -6.57 -15.86 -6.04
CA VAL A 47 -6.20 -15.01 -7.20
C VAL A 47 -6.93 -13.67 -7.12
N ALA A 48 -8.22 -13.69 -6.78
CA ALA A 48 -9.00 -12.46 -6.65
C ALA A 48 -8.47 -11.55 -5.53
N ALA A 49 -8.16 -12.11 -4.36
CA ALA A 49 -7.58 -11.37 -3.25
C ALA A 49 -6.21 -10.78 -3.63
N ALA A 50 -5.33 -11.60 -4.22
CA ALA A 50 -4.01 -11.16 -4.65
C ALA A 50 -4.08 -10.01 -5.66
N LEU A 51 -4.96 -10.11 -6.67
CA LEU A 51 -5.12 -9.09 -7.68
C LEU A 51 -5.69 -7.80 -7.09
N ALA A 52 -6.79 -7.88 -6.34
CA ALA A 52 -7.43 -6.70 -5.74
C ALA A 52 -6.49 -5.97 -4.76
N LEU A 53 -5.82 -6.72 -3.87
CA LEU A 53 -4.87 -6.16 -2.90
C LEU A 53 -3.65 -5.54 -3.60
N THR A 54 -3.14 -6.16 -4.66
CA THR A 54 -1.99 -5.63 -5.42
C THR A 54 -2.35 -4.34 -6.14
N LEU A 55 -3.51 -4.28 -6.80
CA LEU A 55 -3.98 -3.08 -7.48
C LEU A 55 -4.22 -1.94 -6.49
N HIS A 56 -4.88 -2.25 -5.37
CA HIS A 56 -5.08 -1.31 -4.27
C HIS A 56 -3.75 -0.79 -3.72
N ALA A 57 -2.85 -1.69 -3.33
CA ALA A 57 -1.55 -1.34 -2.78
C ALA A 57 -0.72 -0.49 -3.74
N SER A 58 -0.73 -0.82 -5.03
CA SER A 58 0.01 -0.09 -6.07
C SER A 58 -0.48 1.35 -6.22
N ALA A 59 -1.78 1.59 -6.13
CA ALA A 59 -2.36 2.94 -6.22
C ALA A 59 -1.97 3.81 -5.01
N PHE A 60 -2.02 3.27 -3.80
CA PHE A 60 -1.63 3.99 -2.59
C PHE A 60 -0.11 4.18 -2.48
N LEU A 61 0.68 3.13 -2.73
CA LEU A 61 2.14 3.23 -2.74
C LEU A 61 2.64 4.19 -3.82
N GLY A 62 1.99 4.24 -4.99
CA GLY A 62 2.33 5.20 -6.04
C GLY A 62 2.24 6.65 -5.57
N GLU A 63 1.20 7.01 -4.80
CA GLU A 63 1.06 8.36 -4.24
C GLU A 63 1.99 8.61 -3.06
N ILE A 64 2.19 7.62 -2.19
CA ILE A 64 3.16 7.71 -1.09
C ILE A 64 4.55 8.03 -1.66
N TRP A 65 5.02 7.24 -2.63
CA TRP A 65 6.32 7.43 -3.25
C TRP A 65 6.42 8.75 -4.02
N ARG A 66 5.33 9.20 -4.67
CA ARG A 66 5.28 10.54 -5.29
C ARG A 66 5.50 11.62 -4.23
N GLY A 67 4.77 11.56 -3.10
CA GLY A 67 4.93 12.50 -2.00
C GLY A 67 6.36 12.49 -1.43
N CYS A 68 6.99 11.32 -1.32
CA CYS A 68 8.37 11.21 -0.86
C CYS A 68 9.40 11.76 -1.85
N ILE A 69 9.16 11.65 -3.16
CA ILE A 69 9.98 12.30 -4.19
C ILE A 69 9.86 13.83 -4.10
N GLU A 70 8.64 14.33 -3.87
CA GLU A 70 8.36 15.77 -3.71
C GLU A 70 8.92 16.34 -2.40
N ALA A 71 9.08 15.51 -1.37
CA ALA A 71 9.68 15.89 -0.09
C ALA A 71 11.21 16.07 -0.14
N VAL A 72 11.88 15.63 -1.21
CA VAL A 72 13.32 15.87 -1.38
C VAL A 72 13.56 17.37 -1.55
N PRO A 73 14.52 17.99 -0.82
CA PRO A 73 14.74 19.42 -0.86
C PRO A 73 14.95 19.94 -2.31
N PRO A 74 14.28 21.03 -2.72
CA PRO A 74 14.34 21.52 -4.10
C PRO A 74 15.77 21.89 -4.53
N GLY A 75 16.62 22.34 -3.60
CA GLY A 75 18.03 22.63 -3.85
C GLY A 75 18.83 21.45 -4.42
N GLN A 76 18.48 20.20 -4.09
CA GLN A 76 19.10 19.01 -4.69
C GLN A 76 18.80 18.92 -6.18
N ARG A 77 17.56 19.25 -6.56
CA ARG A 77 17.13 19.28 -7.96
C ARG A 77 17.75 20.46 -8.71
N GLU A 78 17.81 21.63 -8.09
CA GLU A 78 18.41 22.84 -8.66
C GLU A 78 19.92 22.69 -8.87
N ALA A 79 20.66 22.24 -7.85
CA ALA A 79 22.11 22.00 -7.95
C ALA A 79 22.45 20.96 -9.03
N ALA A 80 21.71 19.84 -9.08
CA ALA A 80 21.89 18.85 -10.13
C ALA A 80 21.65 19.42 -11.54
N THR A 81 20.68 20.33 -11.66
CA THR A 81 20.37 21.00 -12.93
C THR A 81 21.46 22.00 -13.31
N ALA A 82 21.99 22.75 -12.34
CA ALA A 82 23.12 23.67 -12.53
C ALA A 82 24.40 22.95 -12.96
N LEU A 83 24.61 21.71 -12.50
CA LEU A 83 25.68 20.82 -12.95
C LEU A 83 25.43 20.16 -14.33
N GLY A 84 24.35 20.52 -15.02
CA GLY A 84 24.02 20.00 -16.35
C GLY A 84 23.53 18.55 -16.36
N LEU A 85 23.15 17.96 -15.21
CA LEU A 85 22.70 16.57 -15.15
C LEU A 85 21.32 16.42 -15.82
N ARG A 86 21.24 15.53 -16.81
CA ARG A 86 19.97 15.14 -17.44
C ARG A 86 19.01 14.51 -16.42
N TYR A 87 17.70 14.61 -16.68
CA TYR A 87 16.63 14.11 -15.79
C TYR A 87 16.90 12.71 -15.24
N PHE A 88 17.28 11.76 -16.09
CA PHE A 88 17.52 10.37 -15.68
C PHE A 88 18.66 10.25 -14.66
N HIS A 89 19.79 10.92 -14.89
CA HIS A 89 20.94 10.93 -13.98
C HIS A 89 20.57 11.59 -12.66
N ARG A 90 19.94 12.77 -12.72
CA ARG A 90 19.43 13.47 -11.54
C ARG A 90 18.47 12.61 -10.71
N MET A 91 17.54 11.92 -11.37
CA MET A 91 16.57 11.07 -10.69
C MET A 91 17.23 9.84 -10.07
N ARG A 92 18.06 9.11 -10.83
CA ARG A 92 18.70 7.86 -10.40
C ARG A 92 19.72 8.06 -9.28
N TYR A 93 20.58 9.08 -9.39
CA TYR A 93 21.75 9.21 -8.53
C TYR A 93 21.54 10.18 -7.36
N ILE A 94 20.57 11.10 -7.44
CA ILE A 94 20.39 12.15 -6.43
C ILE A 94 19.01 12.02 -5.78
N ILE A 95 17.94 12.10 -6.56
CA ILE A 95 16.58 12.21 -6.01
C ILE A 95 16.07 10.87 -5.47
N LEU A 96 16.08 9.79 -6.25
CA LEU A 96 15.53 8.49 -5.82
C LEU A 96 16.22 7.90 -4.58
N PRO A 97 17.56 7.97 -4.43
CA PRO A 97 18.22 7.48 -3.22
C PRO A 97 17.83 8.25 -1.95
N GLN A 98 17.51 9.54 -2.08
CA GLN A 98 17.02 10.36 -0.97
C GLN A 98 15.54 10.08 -0.69
N ALA A 99 14.72 10.07 -1.74
CA ALA A 99 13.30 9.77 -1.67
C ALA A 99 13.02 8.37 -1.10
N SER A 100 13.83 7.36 -1.44
CA SER A 100 13.67 6.00 -0.93
C SER A 100 13.87 5.91 0.57
N ARG A 101 14.82 6.68 1.13
CA ARG A 101 15.02 6.78 2.58
C ARG A 101 13.79 7.40 3.27
N ILE A 102 13.25 8.47 2.69
CA ILE A 102 12.02 9.13 3.18
C ILE A 102 10.82 8.18 3.07
N ALA A 103 10.74 7.38 2.01
CA ALA A 103 9.61 6.52 1.71
C ALA A 103 9.46 5.30 2.63
N ILE A 104 10.51 4.91 3.36
CA ILE A 104 10.44 3.66 4.17
C ILE A 104 9.38 3.77 5.27
N ALA A 105 9.37 4.87 6.04
CA ALA A 105 8.43 5.05 7.14
C ALA A 105 6.94 5.00 6.69
N PRO A 106 6.49 5.82 5.72
CA PRO A 106 5.10 5.77 5.26
C PRO A 106 4.77 4.46 4.54
N THR A 107 5.72 3.81 3.87
CA THR A 107 5.51 2.49 3.26
C THR A 107 5.20 1.42 4.32
N VAL A 108 5.96 1.38 5.43
CA VAL A 108 5.69 0.46 6.54
C VAL A 108 4.35 0.79 7.21
N GLY A 109 4.04 2.07 7.40
CA GLY A 109 2.74 2.50 7.93
C GLY A 109 1.56 2.04 7.06
N PHE A 110 1.69 2.15 5.73
CA PHE A 110 0.68 1.64 4.79
C PHE A 110 0.60 0.12 4.79
N LEU A 111 1.73 -0.59 4.90
CA LEU A 111 1.75 -2.05 4.98
C LEU A 111 0.94 -2.57 6.17
N VAL A 112 1.01 -1.89 7.33
CA VAL A 112 0.15 -2.23 8.49
C VAL A 112 -1.33 -2.14 8.15
N GLN A 113 -1.74 -1.10 7.41
CA GLN A 113 -3.13 -0.95 6.99
C GLN A 113 -3.52 -2.04 5.98
N LEU A 114 -2.62 -2.37 5.05
CA LEU A 114 -2.85 -3.43 4.06
C LEU A 114 -3.02 -4.80 4.72
N ILE A 115 -2.19 -5.12 5.72
CA ILE A 115 -2.31 -6.35 6.53
C ILE A 115 -3.66 -6.41 7.23
N LYS A 116 -4.12 -5.32 7.85
CA LYS A 116 -5.47 -5.29 8.44
C LYS A 116 -6.55 -5.45 7.37
N GLY A 117 -6.33 -4.86 6.20
CA GLY A 117 -7.22 -4.94 5.05
C GLY A 117 -7.40 -6.35 4.49
N THR A 118 -6.44 -7.27 4.70
CA THR A 118 -6.61 -8.67 4.25
C THR A 118 -7.78 -9.36 4.92
N SER A 119 -8.17 -8.93 6.13
CA SER A 119 -9.36 -9.45 6.83
C SER A 119 -10.65 -9.35 6.00
N LEU A 120 -10.74 -8.37 5.09
CA LEU A 120 -11.89 -8.20 4.19
C LEU A 120 -11.99 -9.32 3.15
N ALA A 121 -10.88 -9.98 2.80
CA ALA A 121 -10.87 -11.06 1.84
C ALA A 121 -11.61 -12.32 2.35
N ALA A 122 -11.82 -12.45 3.66
CA ALA A 122 -12.67 -13.49 4.24
C ALA A 122 -14.08 -13.54 3.61
N ILE A 123 -14.60 -12.38 3.20
CA ILE A 123 -15.96 -12.24 2.67
C ILE A 123 -16.09 -12.89 1.28
N ILE A 124 -15.02 -12.90 0.47
CA ILE A 124 -14.99 -13.62 -0.81
C ILE A 124 -14.58 -15.09 -0.65
N GLY A 125 -14.55 -15.61 0.57
CA GLY A 125 -14.19 -16.99 0.87
C GLY A 125 -12.70 -17.29 0.87
N PHE A 126 -11.83 -16.26 0.84
CA PHE A 126 -10.40 -16.46 1.02
C PHE A 126 -10.07 -16.79 2.48
N THR A 127 -9.34 -17.88 2.69
CA THR A 127 -9.03 -18.36 4.04
C THR A 127 -7.78 -17.67 4.60
N GLU A 128 -7.97 -16.49 5.17
CA GLU A 128 -6.98 -15.80 6.01
C GLU A 128 -7.33 -15.90 7.51
N LEU A 129 -6.65 -15.13 8.35
CA LEU A 129 -6.74 -15.20 9.81
C LEU A 129 -8.17 -14.97 10.35
N THR A 130 -8.90 -13.97 9.84
CA THR A 130 -10.29 -13.71 10.23
C THR A 130 -11.21 -14.85 9.78
N ARG A 131 -11.04 -15.37 8.56
CA ARG A 131 -11.81 -16.51 8.05
C ARG A 131 -11.57 -17.76 8.87
N GLN A 132 -10.33 -18.03 9.29
CA GLN A 132 -10.02 -19.14 10.19
C GLN A 132 -10.71 -18.96 11.56
N GLY A 133 -10.71 -17.73 12.09
CA GLY A 133 -11.50 -17.40 13.28
C GLY A 133 -12.99 -17.71 13.11
N GLN A 134 -13.60 -17.35 11.98
CA GLN A 134 -15.00 -17.68 11.70
C GLN A 134 -15.25 -19.20 11.67
N ILE A 135 -14.36 -19.97 11.03
CA ILE A 135 -14.47 -21.44 10.96
C ILE A 135 -14.42 -22.05 12.37
N ILE A 136 -13.46 -21.64 13.20
CA ILE A 136 -13.33 -22.13 14.58
C ILE A 136 -14.51 -21.69 15.45
N ASN A 137 -14.97 -20.45 15.30
CA ASN A 137 -16.14 -19.95 16.03
C ASN A 137 -17.40 -20.75 15.68
N ASN A 138 -17.60 -21.10 14.42
CA ASN A 138 -18.76 -21.89 14.01
C ASN A 138 -18.73 -23.33 14.56
N ALA A 139 -17.55 -23.84 14.93
CA ALA A 139 -17.39 -25.14 15.57
C ALA A 139 -17.50 -25.07 17.11
N THR A 140 -17.03 -23.98 17.73
CA THR A 140 -16.91 -23.85 19.19
C THR A 140 -17.96 -22.96 19.84
N PHE A 141 -18.72 -22.19 19.04
CA PHE A 141 -19.72 -21.20 19.46
C PHE A 141 -19.20 -20.21 20.52
N SER A 142 -17.90 -19.91 20.48
CA SER A 142 -17.20 -19.11 21.49
C SER A 142 -16.60 -17.83 20.91
N PRO A 143 -17.44 -16.86 20.46
CA PRO A 143 -16.99 -15.73 19.65
C PRO A 143 -16.04 -14.79 20.39
N PHE A 144 -16.27 -14.58 21.69
CA PHE A 144 -15.41 -13.69 22.48
C PHE A 144 -13.97 -14.21 22.56
N LEU A 145 -13.80 -15.51 22.86
CA LEU A 145 -12.48 -16.13 22.90
C LEU A 145 -11.83 -16.16 21.53
N VAL A 146 -12.55 -16.63 20.50
CA VAL A 146 -11.99 -16.82 19.16
C VAL A 146 -11.61 -15.48 18.51
N PHE A 147 -12.51 -14.51 18.47
CA PHE A 147 -12.21 -13.20 17.88
C PHE A 147 -11.28 -12.36 18.76
N GLY A 148 -11.27 -12.57 20.07
CA GLY A 148 -10.26 -12.02 20.98
C GLY A 148 -8.86 -12.53 20.63
N THR A 149 -8.69 -13.83 20.37
CA THR A 149 -7.41 -14.41 19.92
C THR A 149 -7.02 -13.89 18.54
N VAL A 150 -7.95 -13.83 17.58
CA VAL A 150 -7.68 -13.25 16.24
C VAL A 150 -7.22 -11.80 16.35
N ALA A 151 -7.90 -10.99 17.16
CA ALA A 151 -7.51 -9.59 17.40
C ALA A 151 -6.11 -9.48 18.04
N ALA A 152 -5.79 -10.35 19.01
CA ALA A 152 -4.46 -10.40 19.62
C ALA A 152 -3.38 -10.78 18.61
N LEU A 153 -3.63 -11.73 17.71
CA LEU A 153 -2.70 -12.11 16.64
C LEU A 153 -2.47 -10.97 15.65
N TYR A 154 -3.53 -10.29 15.20
CA TYR A 154 -3.40 -9.09 14.38
C TYR A 154 -2.61 -7.99 15.10
N PHE A 155 -2.84 -7.81 16.40
CA PHE A 155 -2.10 -6.85 17.21
C PHE A 155 -0.61 -7.20 17.30
N ILE A 156 -0.26 -8.45 17.62
CA ILE A 156 1.13 -8.92 17.69
C ILE A 156 1.84 -8.74 16.35
N LEU A 157 1.14 -8.95 15.24
CA LEU A 157 1.70 -8.76 13.89
C LEU A 157 1.89 -7.27 13.54
N CYS A 158 0.88 -6.44 13.80
CA CYS A 158 0.83 -5.06 13.33
C CYS A 158 1.53 -4.06 14.26
N TRP A 159 1.54 -4.32 15.57
CA TRP A 159 2.06 -3.39 16.58
C TRP A 159 3.57 -3.14 16.44
N PRO A 160 4.44 -4.16 16.29
CA PRO A 160 5.87 -3.94 16.08
C PRO A 160 6.17 -3.13 14.81
N LEU A 161 5.44 -3.42 13.72
CA LEU A 161 5.56 -2.69 12.46
C LEU A 161 5.13 -1.22 12.60
N SER A 162 4.08 -0.97 13.38
CA SER A 162 3.61 0.40 13.68
C SER A 162 4.64 1.19 14.47
N ILE A 163 5.29 0.57 15.46
CA ILE A 163 6.40 1.20 16.22
C ILE A 163 7.57 1.48 15.30
N LEU A 164 7.93 0.51 14.44
CA LEU A 164 9.03 0.68 13.49
C LEU A 164 8.77 1.87 12.56
N ALA A 165 7.58 1.97 11.96
CA ALA A 165 7.20 3.09 11.11
C ALA A 165 7.38 4.45 11.83
N ARG A 166 6.86 4.57 13.06
CA ARG A 166 6.95 5.80 13.87
C ARG A 166 8.39 6.17 14.23
N ARG A 167 9.22 5.18 14.57
CA ARG A 167 10.65 5.40 14.85
C ARG A 167 11.40 5.90 13.60
N MET A 168 11.05 5.37 12.43
CA MET A 168 11.66 5.81 11.18
C MET A 168 11.23 7.24 10.82
N GLU A 169 9.95 7.56 10.98
CA GLU A 169 9.40 8.90 10.74
C GLU A 169 10.11 9.98 11.58
N THR A 170 10.22 9.77 12.90
CA THR A 170 10.89 10.72 13.81
C THR A 170 12.37 10.95 13.48
N ARG A 171 13.06 9.95 12.92
CA ARG A 171 14.47 10.07 12.52
C ARG A 171 14.64 10.95 11.28
N PHE A 172 13.67 10.92 10.35
CA PHE A 172 13.71 11.74 9.12
C PHE A 172 13.21 13.17 9.33
N SER A 173 12.20 13.40 10.17
CA SER A 173 11.74 14.76 10.47
C SER A 173 12.83 15.64 11.12
N ARG A 174 13.72 15.05 11.92
CA ARG A 174 14.88 15.74 12.51
C ARG A 174 15.98 16.08 11.50
N SER A 175 16.05 15.36 10.38
CA SER A 175 17.04 15.60 9.31
C SER A 175 16.63 16.71 8.34
N THR A 176 15.33 17.05 8.29
CA THR A 176 14.79 18.08 7.36
C THR A 176 14.65 19.44 8.04
N ALA A 177 14.68 19.49 9.39
CA ALA A 177 14.64 20.71 10.19
C ALA A 177 16.03 21.37 10.41
N ARG A 178 17.07 20.89 9.71
CA ARG A 178 18.43 21.45 9.68
C ARG A 178 18.77 21.78 8.23
#